data_AF-A0A357V263-F1
#
_entry.id   AF-A0A357V263-F1
#
_cell.length_a   1.000
_cell.length_b   1.000
_cell.length_c   1.000
_cell.angle_alpha   90.00
_cell.angle_beta   90.00
_cell.angle_gamma   90.00
#
_symmetry.space_group_name_H-M   'P 1'
#
loop_
_entity.id
_entity.type
_entity.pdbx_description
1 polymer ?
#
loop_
_entity_poly.entity_id
_entity_poly.type
_entity_poly.pdbx_seq_one_letter_code
_entity_poly.pdbx_strand_id
1 'polypeptide(L)' 'MTNQQTLTLRRPDDWHVHFRDSAMMAAVVPFTARQMARAIVMP' A
#
# COMPACT_ATOMS: atom_id res chain seq x y z
N MET A 1 10.01 -1.50 -30.17
CA MET A 1 8.81 -2.05 -29.51
C MET A 1 9.27 -2.69 -28.21
N THR A 2 8.97 -2.09 -27.05
CA THR A 2 9.29 -2.71 -25.76
C THR A 2 8.24 -3.78 -25.48
N ASN A 3 8.68 -5.02 -25.30
CA ASN A 3 7.78 -6.12 -24.99
C ASN A 3 7.35 -5.99 -23.52
N GLN A 4 6.09 -5.62 -23.28
CA GLN A 4 5.59 -5.40 -21.92
C GLN A 4 5.38 -6.73 -21.21
N GLN A 5 6.30 -7.06 -20.30
CA GLN A 5 6.18 -8.24 -19.44
C GLN A 5 5.31 -7.91 -18.24
N THR A 6 4.28 -8.73 -18.00
CA THR A 6 3.33 -8.54 -16.90
C THR A 6 3.51 -9.66 -15.87
N LEU A 7 3.49 -9.31 -14.58
CA LEU A 7 3.48 -10.26 -13.46
C LEU A 7 2.19 -10.09 -12.67
N THR A 8 1.42 -11.18 -12.52
CA THR A 8 0.21 -11.19 -11.68
C THR A 8 0.57 -11.70 -10.29
N LEU A 9 0.23 -10.91 -9.27
CA LEU A 9 0.44 -11.25 -7.87
C LEU A 9 -0.91 -11.38 -7.16
N ARG A 10 -1.00 -12.28 -6.17
CA ARG A 10 -2.07 -12.17 -5.16
C ARG A 10 -1.91 -10.82 -4.47
N ARG A 11 -3.04 -10.18 -4.10
CA ARG A 11 -2.99 -8.87 -3.45
C ARG A 11 -2.10 -8.96 -2.20
N PRO A 12 -1.01 -8.18 -2.11
CA PRO A 12 -0.03 -8.29 -1.04
C PRO A 12 -0.54 -7.67 0.27
N ASP A 13 0.20 -7.89 1.35
CA ASP A 13 -0.01 -7.25 2.64
C ASP A 13 1.20 -6.37 2.97
N ASP A 14 0.97 -5.27 3.68
CA ASP A 14 2.01 -4.37 4.18
C ASP A 14 2.32 -4.70 5.65
N TRP A 15 3.51 -5.23 5.91
CA TRP A 15 3.86 -5.72 7.25
C TRP A 15 4.48 -4.63 8.14
N HIS A 16 4.74 -3.43 7.60
CA HIS A 16 5.37 -2.34 8.36
C HIS A 16 5.06 -0.98 7.73
N VAL A 17 4.11 -0.25 8.29
CA VAL A 17 3.76 1.10 7.82
C VAL A 17 3.52 2.08 8.98
N HIS A 18 3.92 3.35 8.80
CA HIS A 18 3.52 4.44 9.69
C HIS A 18 2.63 5.41 8.91
N PHE A 19 1.38 5.57 9.34
CA PHE A 19 0.45 6.52 8.71
C PHE A 19 0.52 7.93 9.29
N ARG A 20 1.22 8.11 10.42
CA ARG A 20 1.21 9.34 11.20
C ARG A 20 -0.22 9.69 11.61
N ASP A 21 -0.50 10.97 11.85
CA ASP A 21 -1.77 11.44 12.39
C ASP A 21 -2.45 12.50 11.52
N SER A 22 -3.71 12.77 11.84
CA SER A 22 -4.50 13.91 11.34
C SER A 22 -4.48 14.01 9.80
N ALA A 23 -4.14 15.20 9.26
CA ALA A 23 -4.13 15.45 7.82
C ALA A 23 -3.18 14.52 7.06
N MET A 24 -2.06 14.11 7.67
CA MET A 24 -1.12 13.20 7.03
C MET A 24 -1.71 11.81 6.88
N MET A 25 -2.33 11.27 7.94
CA MET A 25 -3.03 9.98 7.88
C MET A 25 -4.11 9.98 6.80
N ALA A 26 -4.97 11.01 6.78
CA ALA A 26 -6.02 11.13 5.78
C ALA A 26 -5.49 11.19 4.34
N ALA A 27 -4.31 11.78 4.14
CA ALA A 27 -3.66 11.85 2.83
C ALA A 27 -3.04 10.52 2.40
N VAL A 28 -2.44 9.74 3.31
CA VAL A 28 -1.60 8.58 2.94
C VAL A 28 -2.32 7.24 2.95
N VAL A 29 -3.30 7.04 3.84
CA VAL A 29 -4.04 5.77 3.97
C VAL A 29 -4.67 5.27 2.66
N PRO A 30 -5.26 6.13 1.80
CA PRO A 30 -5.87 5.68 0.54
C PRO A 30 -4.89 5.01 -0.43
N PHE A 31 -3.59 5.32 -0.36
CA PHE A 31 -2.59 4.71 -1.23
C PHE A 31 -2.32 3.26 -0.81
N THR A 32 -2.12 3.01 0.48
CA THR A 32 -1.97 1.65 1.01
C THR A 32 -3.23 0.82 0.76
N ALA A 33 -4.41 1.37 1.04
CA ALA A 33 -5.69 0.66 0.83
C ALA A 33 -5.95 0.27 -0.63
N ARG A 34 -5.42 1.03 -1.60
CA ARG A 34 -5.57 0.74 -3.03
C ARG A 34 -4.79 -0.50 -3.47
N GLN A 35 -3.63 -0.73 -2.86
CA GLN A 35 -2.65 -1.72 -3.34
C GLN A 35 -2.58 -2.96 -2.44
N MET A 36 -2.81 -2.79 -1.14
CA MET A 36 -2.60 -3.82 -0.12
C MET A 36 -3.94 -4.39 0.35
N ALA A 37 -3.96 -5.67 0.71
CA ALA A 37 -5.12 -6.32 1.30
C ALA A 37 -5.22 -6.02 2.79
N ARG A 38 -4.08 -6.01 3.49
CA ARG A 38 -3.96 -5.75 4.93
C ARG A 38 -2.70 -4.92 5.20
N ALA A 39 -2.68 -4.25 6.34
CA ALA A 39 -1.51 -3.51 6.82
C ALA A 39 -1.32 -3.71 8.33
N ILE A 40 -0.07 -3.90 8.78
CA ILE A 40 0.32 -3.80 10.19
C ILE A 40 0.86 -2.40 10.42
N VAL A 41 0.07 -1.61 11.14
CA VAL A 41 0.40 -0.22 11.45
C VAL A 41 1.34 -0.19 12.64
N MET A 42 2.48 0.46 12.44
CA MET A 42 3.44 0.72 13.49
C MET A 42 2.98 1.90 14.35
N PRO A 43 3.33 1.90 15.63
CA PRO A 43 3.05 3.02 16.51
C PRO A 43 3.74 4.32 16.07
#